data_AF-A0A6J4PJ02-F1
#
_entry.id   AF-A0A6J4PJ02-F1
#
_cell.length_a   1.000
_cell.length_b   1.000
_cell.length_c   1.000
_cell.angle_alpha   90.00
_cell.angle_beta   90.00
_cell.angle_gamma   90.00
#
_symmetry.space_group_name_H-M   'P 1'
#
loop_
_entity.id
_entity.type
_entity.pdbx_description
1 polymer ?
#
loop_
_entity_poly.entity_id
_entity_poly.type
_entity_poly.pdbx_seq_one_letter_code
_entity_poly.pdbx_strand_id
1 'polypeptide(L)'
;MGEDRQEGHVSERFAWLLALYRKPDGSEWGGRDLEGATGGAVTRSYVSNLRKGRIGSPGLDKLEAKAGAMGFPPQLWFDEVGGRAPDAALAAALEDETAREILGEVLRLGPRDRRLLLCIVRQMASPLADD
;
A
#
# COMPACT_ATOMS: atom_id res chain seq x y z
N MET A 1 14.58 20.42 17.71
CA MET A 1 13.11 20.54 17.51
C MET A 1 12.82 19.93 16.15
N GLY A 2 12.55 18.61 16.10
CA GLY A 2 12.48 17.87 14.84
C GLY A 2 12.04 16.41 14.98
N GLU A 3 11.25 16.08 15.99
CA GLU A 3 10.76 14.70 16.22
C GLU A 3 9.25 14.55 15.99
N ASP A 4 8.46 15.64 16.08
CA ASP A 4 6.99 15.60 15.96
C ASP A 4 6.45 15.24 14.55
N ARG A 5 7.26 15.26 13.50
CA ARG A 5 6.80 14.96 12.11
C ARG A 5 6.80 13.46 11.77
N GLN A 6 7.58 12.66 12.47
CA GLN A 6 7.74 11.22 12.17
C GLN A 6 6.61 10.38 12.79
N GLU A 7 6.03 10.85 13.90
CA GLU A 7 5.06 10.13 14.72
C GLU A 7 3.69 9.98 14.04
N GLY A 8 3.24 11.01 13.32
CA GLY A 8 2.03 10.96 12.49
C GLY A 8 2.14 9.89 11.40
N HIS A 9 3.26 9.87 10.68
CA HIS A 9 3.50 8.98 9.57
C HIS A 9 3.47 7.49 9.97
N VAL A 10 3.95 7.13 11.17
CA VAL A 10 3.96 5.74 11.64
C VAL A 10 2.56 5.23 12.00
N SER A 11 1.75 6.05 12.66
CA SER A 11 0.37 5.66 13.02
C SER A 11 -0.55 5.59 11.81
N GLU A 12 -0.45 6.55 10.90
CA GLU A 12 -1.18 6.56 9.63
C GLU A 12 -0.78 5.37 8.75
N ARG A 13 0.52 5.07 8.68
CA ARG A 13 1.00 3.87 7.99
C ARG A 13 0.38 2.60 8.55
N PHE A 14 0.39 2.48 9.87
CA PHE A 14 -0.14 1.29 10.50
C PHE A 14 -1.65 1.16 10.27
N ALA A 15 -2.39 2.27 10.31
CA ALA A 15 -3.82 2.28 9.96
C ALA A 15 -4.05 1.85 8.50
N TRP A 16 -3.24 2.32 7.56
CA TRP A 16 -3.32 1.93 6.15
C TRP A 16 -3.06 0.43 5.94
N LEU A 17 -2.02 -0.13 6.59
CA LEU A 17 -1.74 -1.57 6.53
C LEU A 17 -2.87 -2.42 7.12
N LEU A 18 -3.48 -1.97 8.22
CA LEU A 18 -4.65 -2.65 8.82
C LEU A 18 -5.87 -2.62 7.89
N ALA A 19 -6.02 -1.56 7.08
CA ALA A 19 -7.11 -1.46 6.12
C ALA A 19 -6.93 -2.42 4.95
N LEU A 20 -5.70 -2.58 4.44
CA LEU A 20 -5.37 -3.44 3.30
C LEU A 20 -5.25 -4.92 3.66
N TYR A 21 -4.59 -5.24 4.76
CA TYR A 21 -4.32 -6.61 5.18
C TYR A 21 -5.30 -7.01 6.27
N ARG A 22 -6.53 -7.37 5.86
CA ARG A 22 -7.57 -7.85 6.77
C ARG A 22 -7.28 -9.27 7.26
N LYS A 23 -7.94 -9.67 8.35
CA LYS A 23 -7.94 -11.05 8.80
C LYS A 23 -8.63 -11.96 7.77
N PRO A 24 -8.43 -13.29 7.83
CA PRO A 24 -9.12 -14.23 6.94
C PRO A 24 -10.65 -14.16 7.02
N ASP A 25 -11.22 -13.70 8.14
CA ASP A 25 -12.66 -13.45 8.29
C ASP A 25 -13.13 -12.09 7.76
N GLY A 26 -12.22 -11.27 7.21
CA GLY A 26 -12.50 -9.94 6.65
C GLY A 26 -12.52 -8.80 7.68
N SER A 27 -12.49 -9.09 8.98
CA SER A 27 -12.46 -8.05 10.00
C SER A 27 -11.05 -7.45 10.21
N GLU A 28 -10.98 -6.27 10.84
CA GLU A 28 -9.71 -5.62 11.16
C GLU A 28 -8.93 -6.39 12.22
N TRP A 29 -7.61 -6.30 12.14
CA TRP A 29 -6.72 -6.80 13.19
C TRP A 29 -6.83 -5.93 14.46
N GLY A 30 -7.24 -6.55 15.56
CA GLY A 30 -7.19 -5.96 16.88
C GLY A 30 -5.84 -6.17 17.58
N GLY A 31 -5.60 -5.44 18.67
CA GLY A 31 -4.38 -5.61 19.47
C GLY A 31 -4.25 -7.01 20.11
N ARG A 32 -5.37 -7.64 20.47
CA ARG A 32 -5.37 -9.05 20.94
C ARG A 32 -5.12 -10.04 19.81
N ASP A 33 -5.65 -9.76 18.62
CA ASP A 33 -5.46 -10.62 17.44
C ASP A 33 -3.98 -10.65 17.03
N LEU A 34 -3.34 -9.47 17.00
CA LEU A 34 -1.91 -9.35 16.70
C LEU A 34 -1.03 -9.95 17.80
N GLU A 35 -1.39 -9.77 19.07
CA GLU A 35 -0.67 -10.40 20.18
C GLU A 35 -0.72 -11.93 20.09
N GLY A 36 -1.88 -12.50 19.78
CA GLY A 36 -2.02 -13.94 19.55
C GLY A 36 -1.25 -14.41 18.31
N ALA A 37 -1.42 -13.73 17.18
CA ALA A 37 -0.80 -14.13 15.91
C ALA A 37 0.71 -13.95 15.86
N THR A 38 1.26 -13.02 16.65
CA THR A 38 2.71 -12.82 16.80
C THR A 38 3.34 -13.67 17.91
N GLY A 39 2.57 -14.53 18.58
CA GLY A 39 3.06 -15.30 19.73
C GLY A 39 3.55 -14.43 20.89
N GLY A 40 2.97 -13.23 21.06
CA GLY A 40 3.34 -12.28 22.11
C GLY A 40 4.53 -11.36 21.78
N ALA A 41 5.16 -11.48 20.61
CA ALA A 41 6.22 -10.55 20.20
C ALA A 41 5.72 -9.10 20.09
N VAL A 42 4.43 -8.92 19.80
CA VAL A 42 3.77 -7.62 19.67
C VAL A 42 2.56 -7.58 20.60
N THR A 43 2.74 -7.00 21.79
CA THR A 43 1.68 -6.98 22.81
C THR A 43 0.50 -6.07 22.43
N ARG A 44 -0.67 -6.32 22.99
CA ARG A 44 -1.87 -5.46 22.82
C ARG A 44 -1.58 -4.00 23.13
N SER A 45 -0.84 -3.74 24.22
CA SER A 45 -0.46 -2.39 24.65
C SER A 45 0.47 -1.71 23.64
N TYR A 46 1.40 -2.47 23.06
CA TYR A 46 2.28 -1.98 22.01
C TYR A 46 1.49 -1.57 20.76
N VAL A 47 0.55 -2.40 20.32
CA VAL A 47 -0.35 -2.08 19.18
C VAL A 47 -1.16 -0.82 19.46
N SER A 48 -1.69 -0.67 20.68
CA SER A 48 -2.47 0.52 21.05
C SER A 48 -1.63 1.79 21.03
N ASN A 49 -0.38 1.73 21.50
CA ASN A 49 0.53 2.87 21.49
C ASN A 49 1.00 3.21 20.06
N LEU A 50 1.21 2.20 19.22
CA LEU A 50 1.55 2.37 17.80
C LEU A 50 0.41 3.06 17.03
N ARG A 51 -0.84 2.64 17.24
CA ARG A 51 -2.04 3.28 16.66
C ARG A 51 -2.19 4.75 17.09
N LYS A 52 -1.74 5.10 18.28
CA LYS A 52 -1.80 6.46 18.84
C LYS A 52 -0.61 7.33 18.44
N GLY A 53 0.32 6.81 17.62
CA GLY A 53 1.54 7.54 17.24
C GLY A 53 2.54 7.72 18.37
N ARG A 54 2.35 7.08 19.53
CA ARG A 54 3.24 7.21 20.71
C ARG A 54 4.55 6.43 20.57
N ILE A 55 4.78 5.83 19.41
CA ILE A 55 5.96 5.03 19.08
C ILE A 55 6.46 5.56 17.75
N GLY A 56 7.57 6.31 17.79
CA GLY A 56 8.14 6.96 16.61
C GLY A 56 8.75 6.00 15.57
N SER A 57 9.15 4.78 15.96
CA SER A 57 9.50 3.71 15.03
C SER A 57 9.48 2.34 15.71
N PRO A 58 8.81 1.32 15.15
CA PRO A 58 8.95 -0.05 15.63
C PRO A 58 10.32 -0.62 15.25
N GLY A 59 10.97 -1.32 16.19
CA GLY A 59 12.14 -2.12 15.88
C GLY A 59 11.84 -3.19 14.82
N LEU A 60 12.88 -3.60 14.08
CA LEU A 60 12.78 -4.54 12.97
C LEU A 60 12.09 -5.85 13.38
N ASP A 61 12.44 -6.41 14.54
CA ASP A 61 11.85 -7.66 15.04
C ASP A 61 10.33 -7.58 15.20
N LYS A 62 9.82 -6.44 15.71
CA LYS A 62 8.39 -6.23 15.92
C LYS A 62 7.66 -5.98 14.61
N LEU A 63 8.34 -5.40 13.64
CA LEU A 63 7.84 -5.19 12.29
C LEU A 63 7.72 -6.52 11.56
N GLU A 64 8.75 -7.36 11.60
CA GLU A 64 8.75 -8.70 11.00
C GLU A 64 7.67 -9.59 11.62
N ALA A 65 7.50 -9.55 12.94
CA ALA A 65 6.43 -10.27 13.61
C ALA A 65 5.04 -9.83 13.14
N LYS A 66 4.81 -8.51 12.98
CA LYS A 66 3.56 -7.96 12.43
C LYS A 66 3.35 -8.35 10.96
N ALA A 67 4.39 -8.22 10.15
CA ALA A 67 4.41 -8.53 8.73
C ALA A 67 4.08 -10.02 8.49
N GLY A 68 4.72 -10.91 9.25
CA GLY A 68 4.44 -12.34 9.21
C GLY A 68 3.02 -12.69 9.64
N ALA A 69 2.51 -12.05 10.71
CA ALA A 69 1.15 -12.29 11.19
C ALA A 69 0.06 -11.80 10.21
N MET A 70 0.26 -10.63 9.61
CA MET A 70 -0.72 -10.02 8.69
C MET A 70 -0.52 -10.42 7.23
N GLY A 71 0.60 -11.04 6.88
CA GLY A 71 0.91 -11.49 5.53
C GLY A 71 1.33 -10.38 4.56
N PHE A 72 1.89 -9.27 5.04
CA PHE A 72 2.43 -8.22 4.17
C PHE A 72 3.96 -8.28 4.10
N PRO A 73 4.59 -7.93 2.96
CA PRO A 73 6.04 -7.84 2.86
C PRO A 73 6.59 -6.70 3.73
N PRO A 74 7.61 -6.93 4.59
CA PRO A 74 8.10 -5.94 5.55
C PRO A 74 8.61 -4.64 4.89
N GLN A 75 9.00 -4.68 3.62
CA GLN A 75 9.39 -3.50 2.82
C GLN A 75 8.25 -2.47 2.71
N LEU A 76 6.98 -2.90 2.73
CA LEU A 76 5.82 -2.00 2.76
C LEU A 76 5.72 -1.19 4.05
N TRP A 77 6.53 -1.46 5.07
CA TRP A 77 6.66 -0.58 6.23
C TRP A 77 7.63 0.58 5.99
N PHE A 78 8.55 0.46 5.03
CA PHE A 78 9.60 1.45 4.74
C PHE A 78 9.36 2.26 3.47
N ASP A 79 8.46 1.82 2.59
CA ASP A 79 7.98 2.60 1.44
C ASP A 79 7.47 3.99 1.89
N GLU A 80 7.20 4.97 1.05
CA GLU A 80 6.42 6.12 1.55
C GLU A 80 4.95 5.69 1.77
N VAL A 81 4.24 6.27 2.76
CA VAL A 81 2.82 5.94 2.93
C VAL A 81 2.10 6.38 1.67
N GLY A 82 1.60 5.40 0.93
CA GLY A 82 1.16 5.59 -0.44
C GLY A 82 2.28 5.26 -1.42
N GLY A 83 2.45 3.97 -1.72
CA GLY A 83 2.72 3.61 -3.11
C GLY A 83 1.67 4.36 -3.91
N ARG A 84 2.13 5.41 -4.63
CA ARG A 84 1.34 6.60 -5.01
C ARG A 84 -0.15 6.29 -5.01
N ALA A 85 -0.88 6.77 -3.98
CA ALA A 85 -2.34 6.71 -4.02
C ALA A 85 -2.73 7.11 -5.43
N PRO A 86 -3.56 6.31 -6.15
CA PRO A 86 -3.85 6.57 -7.53
C PRO A 86 -4.24 8.04 -7.57
N ASP A 87 -3.45 8.85 -8.28
CA ASP A 87 -3.77 10.26 -8.30
C ASP A 87 -5.16 10.40 -8.90
N ALA A 88 -5.82 11.53 -8.64
CA ALA A 88 -7.20 11.70 -9.08
C ALA A 88 -7.38 11.39 -10.59
N ALA A 89 -6.33 11.55 -11.39
CA ALA A 89 -6.30 11.13 -12.79
C ALA A 89 -6.32 9.62 -12.98
N LEU A 90 -5.49 8.84 -12.26
CA LEU A 90 -5.57 7.37 -12.29
C LEU A 90 -6.90 6.84 -11.74
N ALA A 91 -7.44 7.44 -10.69
CA ALA A 91 -8.76 7.07 -10.16
C ALA A 91 -9.87 7.34 -11.20
N ALA A 92 -9.87 8.52 -11.82
CA ALA A 92 -10.82 8.86 -12.89
C ALA A 92 -10.67 7.95 -14.12
N ALA A 93 -9.44 7.59 -14.49
CA ALA A 93 -9.18 6.64 -15.57
C ALA A 93 -9.71 5.24 -15.26
N LEU A 94 -9.77 4.84 -13.98
CA LEU A 94 -10.40 3.59 -13.58
C LEU A 94 -11.93 3.67 -13.55
N GLU A 95 -12.54 4.86 -13.46
CA GLU A 95 -14.00 5.01 -13.62
C GLU A 95 -14.41 4.89 -15.10
N ASP A 96 -13.52 5.25 -16.03
CA ASP A 96 -13.74 5.11 -17.48
C ASP A 96 -13.83 3.63 -17.88
N GLU A 97 -14.95 3.27 -18.50
CA GLU A 97 -15.23 1.88 -18.92
C GLU A 97 -14.26 1.40 -19.99
N THR A 98 -13.95 2.24 -20.98
CA THR A 98 -13.05 1.89 -22.08
C THR A 98 -11.63 1.68 -21.57
N ALA A 99 -11.16 2.55 -20.67
CA ALA A 99 -9.85 2.42 -20.05
C ALA A 99 -9.74 1.14 -19.19
N ARG A 100 -10.81 0.76 -18.48
CA ARG A 100 -10.87 -0.51 -17.73
C ARG A 100 -10.79 -1.73 -18.65
N GLU A 101 -11.52 -1.74 -19.75
CA GLU A 101 -11.48 -2.84 -20.72
C GLU A 101 -10.09 -2.96 -21.35
N ILE A 102 -9.48 -1.85 -21.76
CA ILE A 102 -8.11 -1.81 -22.30
C ILE A 102 -7.12 -2.38 -21.28
N LEU A 103 -7.22 -1.98 -20.01
CA LEU A 103 -6.36 -2.52 -18.96
C LEU A 103 -6.51 -4.03 -18.83
N GLY A 104 -7.74 -4.54 -18.88
CA GLY A 104 -8.03 -5.97 -18.86
C GLY A 104 -7.29 -6.73 -19.97
N GLU A 105 -7.35 -6.24 -21.21
CA GLU A 105 -6.66 -6.84 -22.35
C GLU A 105 -5.13 -6.73 -22.22
N VAL A 106 -4.61 -5.56 -21.82
CA VAL A 106 -3.18 -5.34 -21.62
C VAL A 106 -2.60 -6.29 -20.57
N LEU A 107 -3.35 -6.58 -19.50
CA LEU A 107 -2.93 -7.52 -18.46
C LEU A 107 -2.83 -8.97 -18.94
N ARG A 108 -3.45 -9.33 -20.07
CA ARG A 108 -3.31 -10.65 -20.71
C ARG A 108 -2.06 -10.74 -21.59
N LEU A 109 -1.53 -9.61 -22.03
CA LEU A 109 -0.33 -9.56 -22.88
C LEU A 109 0.95 -9.82 -22.09
N GLY A 110 1.96 -10.36 -22.78
CA GLY A 110 3.31 -10.50 -22.25
C GLY A 110 4.04 -9.15 -22.10
N PRO A 111 5.11 -9.06 -21.28
CA PRO A 111 5.78 -7.80 -20.97
C PRO A 111 6.39 -7.09 -22.18
N ARG A 112 6.81 -7.84 -23.21
CA ARG A 112 7.31 -7.27 -24.48
C ARG A 112 6.18 -6.59 -25.26
N ASP A 113 5.03 -7.23 -25.34
CA ASP A 113 3.89 -6.75 -26.13
C ASP A 113 3.23 -5.53 -25.47
N ARG A 114 3.17 -5.50 -24.13
CA ARG A 114 2.74 -4.29 -23.39
C ARG A 114 3.62 -3.08 -23.69
N ARG A 115 4.94 -3.27 -23.82
CA ARG A 115 5.88 -2.19 -24.17
C ARG A 115 5.67 -1.70 -25.59
N LEU A 116 5.40 -2.60 -26.52
CA LEU A 116 5.07 -2.24 -27.90
C LEU A 116 3.78 -1.41 -27.96
N LEU A 117 2.72 -1.88 -27.30
CA LEU A 117 1.44 -1.18 -27.24
C LEU A 117 1.59 0.21 -26.61
N LEU A 118 2.37 0.33 -25.53
CA LEU A 118 2.67 1.63 -24.92
C LEU A 118 3.34 2.59 -25.91
N CYS A 119 4.24 2.09 -26.76
CA CYS A 119 4.87 2.90 -27.79
C CYS A 119 3.84 3.44 -28.79
N ILE A 120 2.91 2.59 -29.25
CA ILE A 120 1.84 2.95 -30.17
C ILE A 120 0.89 3.97 -29.54
N VAL A 121 0.45 3.74 -28.30
CA VAL A 121 -0.44 4.68 -27.59
C VAL A 121 0.20 6.06 -27.42
N ARG A 122 1.50 6.11 -27.11
CA ARG A 122 2.24 7.38 -27.05
C ARG A 122 2.29 8.09 -28.39
N GLN A 123 2.47 7.36 -29.48
CA GLN A 123 2.43 7.94 -30.82
C GLN A 123 1.06 8.55 -31.15
N MET A 124 -0.04 7.92 -30.73
CA MET A 124 -1.39 8.47 -30.92
C MET A 124 -1.67 9.68 -30.02
N ALA A 125 -1.10 9.68 -28.81
CA ALA A 125 -1.28 10.76 -27.83
C ALA A 125 -0.34 11.95 -28.07
N SER A 126 0.69 11.80 -28.91
CA SER A 126 1.46 12.93 -29.40
C SER A 126 0.51 13.81 -30.22
N PRO A 127 0.32 15.10 -29.87
CA PRO A 127 -0.36 16.00 -30.78
C PRO A 127 0.42 15.96 -32.08
N LEU A 128 -0.26 15.74 -33.21
CA LEU A 128 0.31 16.11 -34.51
C LEU A 128 0.87 17.51 -34.31
N ALA A 129 2.19 17.66 -34.46
CA ALA A 129 2.76 18.97 -34.66
C ALA A 129 2.10 19.49 -35.94
N ASP A 130 1.12 20.36 -35.75
CA ASP A 130 0.46 21.12 -36.81
C ASP A 130 1.58 21.93 -37.50
N ASP A 131 1.78 21.66 -38.79
CA ASP A 131 2.72 22.32 -39.69
C ASP A 131 2.14 23.65 -40.20
#